data_AF-A0A352NGP2-F1
#
_entry.id   AF-A0A352NGP2-F1
#
_cell.length_a   1.000
_cell.length_b   1.000
_cell.length_c   1.000
_cell.angle_alpha   90.00
_cell.angle_beta   90.00
_cell.angle_gamma   90.00
#
_symmetry.space_group_name_H-M   'P 1'
#
loop_
_entity.id
_entity.type
_entity.pdbx_description
1 polymer ?
#
loop_
_entity_poly.entity_id
_entity_poly.type
_entity_poly.pdbx_seq_one_letter_code
_entity_poly.pdbx_strand_id
1 'polypeptide(L)' 'MQKFMIVGGNRLKGIIRTSGSKNATLPLLAACILNAGKSVIH' A
#
# COMPACT_ATOMS: atom_id res chain seq x y z
N MET A 1 -11.39 -18.87 6.53
CA MET A 1 -12.00 -17.53 6.40
C MET A 1 -11.53 -16.66 7.56
N GLN A 2 -10.92 -15.51 7.27
CA GLN A 2 -10.55 -14.53 8.30
C GLN A 2 -11.73 -13.58 8.56
N LYS A 3 -11.89 -13.14 9.81
CA LYS A 3 -12.92 -12.19 10.22
C LYS A 3 -12.31 -11.12 11.13
N PHE A 4 -12.78 -9.89 10.99
CA PHE A 4 -12.53 -8.83 11.96
C PHE A 4 -13.82 -8.54 12.72
N MET A 5 -13.75 -8.50 14.06
CA MET A 5 -14.84 -8.04 14.92
C MET A 5 -14.54 -6.60 15.32
N ILE A 6 -15.41 -5.67 14.92
CA ILE A 6 -15.24 -4.24 15.20
C ILE A 6 -16.28 -3.84 16.26
N VAL A 7 -15.82 -3.24 17.35
CA VAL A 7 -16.68 -2.67 18.40
C VAL A 7 -16.78 -1.16 18.19
N GLY A 8 -18.00 -0.67 17.98
CA GLY A 8 -18.27 0.76 17.78
C GLY A 8 -18.16 1.58 19.07
N GLY A 9 -18.44 2.88 18.96
CA GLY A 9 -18.55 3.80 20.11
C GLY A 9 -17.30 4.62 20.44
N ASN A 10 -16.15 4.33 19.82
CA ASN A 10 -14.90 5.06 20.06
C ASN A 10 -14.60 6.06 18.94
N ARG A 11 -14.44 7.35 19.28
CA ARG A 11 -13.95 8.36 18.33
C ARG A 11 -12.47 8.14 18.06
N LEU A 12 -12.07 8.09 16.80
CA LEU A 12 -10.66 7.98 16.41
C LEU A 12 -9.92 9.28 16.71
N LYS A 13 -8.70 9.17 17.25
CA LYS A 13 -7.78 10.29 17.49
C LYS A 13 -6.35 9.83 17.22
N GLY A 14 -5.62 10.58 16.40
CA GLY A 14 -4.23 10.28 16.08
C GLY A 14 -3.91 10.56 14.61
N ILE A 15 -2.67 10.24 14.23
CA ILE A 15 -2.16 10.37 12.88
C ILE A 15 -1.52 9.03 12.52
N ILE A 16 -1.76 8.55 11.30
CA ILE A 16 -1.10 7.38 10.74
C ILE A 16 -0.47 7.75 9.40
N ARG A 17 0.55 6.99 9.00
CA ARG A 17 1.11 7.07 7.65
C ARG A 17 0.37 6.09 6.74
N THR A 18 0.07 6.52 5.53
CA THR A 18 -0.46 5.65 4.48
C THR A 18 0.68 5.08 3.65
N SER A 19 0.49 3.86 3.15
CA SER A 19 1.40 3.28 2.15
C SER A 19 1.26 3.98 0.80
N GLY A 20 2.20 3.70 -0.11
CA GLY A 20 2.13 4.16 -1.51
C GLY A 20 0.88 3.67 -2.24
N SER A 21 0.49 4.40 -3.30
CA SER A 21 -0.69 4.08 -4.09
C SER A 21 -0.49 2.78 -4.88
N LYS A 22 -1.37 1.79 -4.64
CA LYS A 22 -1.42 0.55 -5.45
C LYS A 22 -1.47 0.85 -6.95
N ASN A 23 -2.26 1.86 -7.34
CA ASN A 23 -2.48 2.18 -8.74
C ASN A 23 -1.28 2.89 -9.38
N ALA A 24 -0.40 3.50 -8.59
CA ALA A 24 0.89 4.01 -9.07
C ALA A 24 1.93 2.89 -9.13
N THR A 25 1.98 2.04 -8.10
CA THR A 25 2.98 0.95 -8.01
C THR A 25 2.79 -0.10 -9.11
N LEU A 26 1.54 -0.45 -9.49
CA LEU A 26 1.29 -1.46 -10.52
C LEU A 26 1.96 -1.17 -11.88
N PRO A 27 1.75 0.00 -12.52
CA PRO A 27 2.44 0.32 -13.77
C PRO A 27 3.95 0.52 -13.58
N LEU A 28 4.39 1.03 -12.42
CA LEU A 28 5.82 1.13 -12.09
C LEU A 28 6.50 -0.24 -12.04
N LEU A 29 5.85 -1.25 -11.48
CA LEU A 29 6.35 -2.63 -11.47
C LEU A 29 6.45 -3.19 -12.88
N ALA A 30 5.47 -2.93 -13.75
CA ALA A 30 5.54 -3.33 -15.16
C ALA A 30 6.71 -2.64 -15.90
N ALA A 31 6.92 -1.35 -15.65
CA ALA A 31 8.03 -0.60 -16.23
C ALA A 31 9.41 -1.14 -15.81
N CYS A 32 9.52 -1.78 -14.63
CA CYS A 32 10.78 -2.39 -14.20
C CYS A 32 11.24 -3.54 -15.10
N ILE A 33 10.33 -4.20 -15.83
CA ILE A 33 10.68 -5.26 -16.80
C ILE A 33 11.49 -4.69 -17.96
N LEU A 34 11.24 -3.42 -18.32
CA LEU A 34 11.95 -2.74 -19.40
C LEU A 34 13.35 -2.27 -18.97
N ASN A 35 13.66 -2.31 -17.68
CA ASN A 35 14.96 -1.91 -17.16
C ASN A 35 15.92 -3.11 -17.20
N ALA A 36 17.08 -2.97 -17.85
CA ALA A 36 18.13 -3.99 -17.86
C ALA A 36 18.85 -4.14 -16.50
N GLY A 37 18.69 -3.15 -15.61
CA GLY A 37 19.27 -3.13 -14.28
C GLY A 37 18.26 -3.39 -13.15
N LYS A 38 18.75 -3.32 -11.92
CA LYS A 38 17.90 -3.45 -10.73
C LYS A 38 17.08 -2.19 -10.50
N SER A 39 15.76 -2.33 -10.43
CA SER A 39 14.85 -1.29 -9.94
C SER A 39 14.55 -1.51 -8.45
N VAL A 40 14.55 -0.44 -7.66
CA VAL A 40 14.13 -0.45 -6.24
C VAL A 40 12.99 0.55 -6.08
N ILE A 41 11.86 0.08 -5.53
CA ILE A 41 10.67 0.86 -5.23
C ILE A 41 10.47 0.82 -3.71
N HIS A 42 10.27 1.97 -3.08
CA HIS A 42 10.13 2.15 -1.63
C HIS A 42 8.67 2.28 -1.20
#